data_AF-A0AAW9BUB6-F1
#
_entry.id   AF-A0AAW9BUB6-F1
#
_cell.length_a   1.000
_cell.length_b   1.000
_cell.length_c   1.000
_cell.angle_alpha   90.00
_cell.angle_beta   90.00
_cell.angle_gamma   90.00
#
_symmetry.space_group_name_H-M   'P 1'
#
loop_
_entity.id
_entity.type
_entity.pdbx_description
1 polymer ?
#
loop_
_entity_poly.entity_id
_entity_poly.type
_entity_poly.pdbx_seq_one_letter_code
_entity_poly.pdbx_strand_id
1 'polypeptide(L)'
;MSVLRRLTLLTLPFFITACGAEESQAKTETPAQQAAPTAQQHFDEAALKAKFSKLGLSIIDIQPSDVAGLLEIQTNGGILFASNNGDHFIAGTLYAIDDNGGYKDVLAERQAPLNAEKIAKFADSMIEYKADNEKYVV
;
A
#
# COMPACT_ATOMS: atom_id res chain seq x y z
N MET A 1 13.82 4.56 -68.90
CA MET A 1 14.64 5.74 -69.24
C MET A 1 14.55 6.75 -68.09
N SER A 2 15.59 7.56 -67.91
CA SER A 2 15.74 8.68 -66.95
C SER A 2 16.00 8.29 -65.48
N VAL A 3 17.27 8.21 -65.06
CA VAL A 3 18.21 9.28 -64.58
C VAL A 3 18.00 9.65 -63.10
N LEU A 4 18.92 9.25 -62.21
CA LEU A 4 20.15 9.97 -61.80
C LEU A 4 19.89 11.25 -60.98
N ARG A 5 20.25 11.23 -59.68
CA ARG A 5 21.02 12.30 -59.00
C ARG A 5 21.43 11.88 -57.58
N ARG A 6 22.72 11.58 -57.38
CA ARG A 6 23.74 12.36 -56.60
C ARG A 6 23.44 12.35 -55.09
N LEU A 7 24.15 11.62 -54.22
CA LEU A 7 25.59 11.50 -53.95
C LEU A 7 26.29 12.82 -53.61
N THR A 8 26.45 13.07 -52.31
CA THR A 8 27.59 13.69 -51.57
C THR A 8 27.26 13.49 -50.08
N LEU A 9 27.86 12.60 -49.28
CA LEU A 9 29.27 12.29 -49.01
C LEU A 9 30.01 13.48 -48.38
N LEU A 10 30.04 13.56 -47.03
CA LEU A 10 31.22 14.01 -46.29
C LEU A 10 31.17 13.67 -44.77
N THR A 11 32.04 12.73 -44.41
CA THR A 11 32.94 12.71 -43.22
C THR A 11 32.41 12.53 -41.79
N LEU A 12 32.56 11.27 -41.35
CA LEU A 12 33.02 10.81 -40.02
C LEU A 12 34.32 11.54 -39.58
N PRO A 13 34.60 11.69 -38.26
CA PRO A 13 35.18 10.61 -37.45
C PRO A 13 34.50 10.45 -36.08
N PHE A 14 34.18 9.23 -35.63
CA PHE A 14 35.07 8.29 -34.94
C PHE A 14 35.51 8.78 -33.55
N PHE A 15 34.73 8.42 -32.53
CA PHE A 15 35.24 8.14 -31.19
C PHE A 15 34.75 6.76 -30.76
N ILE A 16 35.69 5.81 -30.79
CA ILE A 16 35.59 4.49 -30.17
C ILE A 16 35.77 4.67 -28.66
N THR A 17 34.86 4.13 -27.87
CA THR A 17 35.13 3.50 -26.56
C THR A 17 33.95 2.55 -26.32
N ALA A 18 34.07 1.24 -26.61
CA ALA A 18 34.45 0.19 -25.64
C ALA A 18 33.64 0.33 -24.33
N CYS A 19 32.80 -0.59 -23.86
CA CYS A 19 32.70 -2.03 -24.04
C CYS A 19 31.31 -2.48 -23.53
N GLY A 20 30.81 -3.60 -24.08
CA GLY A 20 29.94 -4.55 -23.37
C GLY A 20 28.43 -4.23 -23.31
N ALA A 21 27.73 -4.50 -24.42
CA ALA A 21 26.30 -4.82 -24.37
C ALA A 21 26.13 -6.25 -24.93
N GLU A 22 25.84 -7.19 -24.04
CA GLU A 22 25.32 -8.50 -24.41
C GLU A 22 23.85 -8.35 -24.86
N GLU A 23 23.53 -8.99 -25.98
CA GLU A 23 22.16 -9.28 -26.40
C GLU A 23 21.49 -10.17 -25.36
N SER A 24 20.24 -9.90 -24.97
CA SER A 24 19.22 -10.97 -24.91
C SER A 24 17.82 -10.48 -24.56
N GLN A 25 16.91 -10.82 -25.47
CA GLN A 25 15.66 -11.53 -25.19
C GLN A 25 14.56 -10.84 -24.38
N ALA A 26 13.49 -10.55 -25.13
CA ALA A 26 12.13 -10.58 -24.64
C ALA A 26 11.85 -11.88 -23.87
N LYS A 27 11.35 -11.73 -22.64
CA LYS A 27 10.69 -12.81 -21.91
C LYS A 27 9.40 -12.27 -21.31
N THR A 28 8.31 -12.83 -21.80
CA THR A 28 6.97 -12.80 -21.22
C THR A 28 7.04 -13.31 -19.78
N GLU A 29 6.64 -12.49 -18.81
CA GLU A 29 6.37 -12.94 -17.45
C GLU A 29 4.97 -12.47 -17.02
N THR A 30 4.19 -13.46 -16.62
CA THR A 30 2.88 -13.43 -15.98
C THR A 30 2.83 -12.44 -14.81
N PRO A 31 1.73 -11.68 -14.60
CA PRO A 31 1.64 -10.72 -13.49
C PRO A 31 1.66 -11.44 -12.14
N ALA A 32 2.80 -11.42 -11.46
CA ALA A 32 2.87 -11.63 -10.03
C ALA A 32 2.38 -10.35 -9.36
N GLN A 33 1.35 -10.47 -8.53
CA GLN A 33 0.85 -9.38 -7.67
C GLN A 33 2.01 -8.74 -6.91
N GLN A 34 2.29 -7.49 -7.26
CA GLN A 34 3.19 -6.61 -6.53
C GLN A 34 2.53 -6.26 -5.20
N ALA A 35 2.96 -6.92 -4.12
CA ALA A 35 2.87 -6.31 -2.81
C ALA A 35 3.68 -5.01 -2.87
N ALA A 36 3.05 -3.89 -2.53
CA ALA A 36 3.72 -2.59 -2.45
C ALA A 36 4.98 -2.71 -1.57
N PRO A 37 6.09 -2.03 -1.92
CA PRO A 37 7.27 -2.04 -1.09
C PRO A 37 6.91 -1.47 0.28
N THR A 38 6.98 -2.30 1.31
CA THR A 38 6.96 -1.85 2.71
C THR A 38 8.19 -0.97 2.88
N ALA A 39 8.00 0.34 2.78
CA ALA A 39 9.07 1.28 3.03
C ALA A 39 9.54 1.04 4.47
N GLN A 40 10.82 0.73 4.66
CA GLN A 40 11.43 0.60 5.98
C GLN A 40 11.43 1.99 6.63
N GLN A 41 10.34 2.33 7.31
CA GLN A 41 10.19 3.58 8.03
C GLN A 41 10.94 3.45 9.35
N HIS A 42 11.99 4.26 9.52
CA HIS A 42 12.69 4.36 10.80
C HIS A 42 11.92 5.32 11.71
N PHE A 43 11.46 4.82 12.86
CA PHE A 43 10.78 5.60 13.89
C PHE A 43 11.25 5.16 15.28
N ASP A 44 11.17 6.06 16.25
CA ASP A 44 11.47 5.77 17.66
C ASP A 44 10.16 5.51 18.40
N GLU A 45 9.87 4.23 18.67
CA GLU A 45 8.66 3.79 19.35
C GLU A 45 8.52 4.40 20.76
N ALA A 46 9.62 4.51 21.51
CA ALA A 46 9.58 5.04 22.86
C ALA A 46 9.28 6.54 22.86
N ALA A 47 9.89 7.28 21.93
CA ALA A 47 9.59 8.70 21.74
C ALA A 47 8.14 8.93 21.31
N LEU A 48 7.59 8.10 20.41
CA LEU A 48 6.19 8.16 20.00
C LEU A 48 5.26 7.88 21.18
N LYS A 49 5.47 6.79 21.92
CA LYS A 49 4.68 6.46 23.12
C LYS A 49 4.70 7.59 24.16
N ALA A 50 5.86 8.19 24.40
CA ALA A 50 6.01 9.30 25.34
C ALA A 50 5.34 10.59 24.85
N LYS A 51 5.24 10.83 23.53
CA LYS A 51 4.51 11.97 22.97
C LYS A 51 3.00 11.76 23.05
N PHE A 52 2.51 10.61 22.60
CA PHE A 52 1.07 10.31 22.57
C PHE A 52 0.46 10.19 23.96
N SER A 53 1.22 9.71 24.95
CA SER A 53 0.76 9.66 26.34
C SER A 53 0.43 11.04 26.92
N LYS A 54 1.12 12.10 26.48
CA LYS A 54 0.81 13.49 26.87
C LYS A 54 -0.55 13.96 26.36
N LEU A 55 -1.08 13.32 25.31
CA LEU A 55 -2.42 13.54 24.77
C LEU A 55 -3.47 12.63 25.43
N GLY A 56 -3.09 11.81 26.42
CA GLY A 56 -3.97 10.79 27.01
C GLY A 56 -4.19 9.57 26.11
N LEU A 57 -3.38 9.41 25.06
CA LEU A 57 -3.46 8.29 24.12
C LEU A 57 -2.38 7.26 24.44
N SER A 58 -2.79 6.02 24.66
CA SER A 58 -1.92 4.86 24.83
C SER A 58 -1.79 4.13 23.50
N ILE A 59 -0.57 4.07 22.97
CA ILE A 59 -0.26 3.31 21.75
C ILE A 59 -0.27 1.82 22.08
N ILE A 60 -1.07 1.07 21.34
CA ILE A 60 -1.21 -0.39 21.40
C ILE A 60 -0.30 -1.04 20.37
N ASP A 61 -0.30 -0.51 19.15
CA ASP A 61 0.48 -1.05 18.02
C ASP A 61 0.90 0.07 17.06
N ILE A 62 2.01 -0.13 16.34
CA ILE A 62 2.52 0.78 15.32
C ILE A 62 2.90 -0.02 14.08
N GLN A 63 2.28 0.32 12.95
CA GLN A 63 2.54 -0.30 11.66
C GLN A 63 2.91 0.76 10.61
N PRO A 64 3.68 0.42 9.57
CA PRO A 64 3.81 1.28 8.39
C PRO A 64 2.44 1.52 7.75
N SER A 65 2.15 2.76 7.36
CA SER A 65 0.94 3.08 6.59
C SER A 65 1.14 2.79 5.10
N ASP A 66 0.04 2.53 4.38
CA ASP A 66 0.04 2.51 2.91
C ASP A 66 0.37 3.89 2.31
N VAL A 67 0.23 4.95 3.11
CA VAL A 67 0.66 6.31 2.75
C VAL A 67 2.11 6.50 3.14
N ALA A 68 2.97 6.69 2.14
CA ALA A 68 4.40 6.89 2.35
C ALA A 68 4.70 8.05 3.33
N GLY A 69 5.58 7.79 4.30
CA GLY A 69 5.98 8.78 5.31
C GLY A 69 5.02 8.90 6.50
N LEU A 70 3.96 8.09 6.54
CA LEU A 70 3.07 7.96 7.69
C LEU A 70 3.18 6.59 8.33
N LEU A 71 2.92 6.57 9.62
CA LEU A 71 2.70 5.40 10.46
C LEU A 71 1.22 5.28 10.75
N GLU A 72 0.71 4.07 10.75
CA GLU A 72 -0.59 3.73 11.31
C GLU A 72 -0.40 3.35 12.78
N ILE A 73 -0.90 4.18 13.68
CA ILE A 73 -0.77 4.02 15.13
C ILE A 73 -2.12 3.60 15.69
N GLN A 74 -2.19 2.37 16.19
CA GLN A 74 -3.36 1.90 16.93
C GLN A 74 -3.26 2.37 18.39
N THR A 75 -4.31 3.02 18.88
CA THR A 75 -4.39 3.50 20.26
C THR A 75 -5.66 2.99 20.94
N ASN A 76 -5.76 3.21 22.25
CA ASN A 76 -7.01 3.01 22.99
C ASN A 76 -8.16 3.92 22.51
N GLY A 77 -7.87 4.98 21.75
CA GLY A 77 -8.85 5.89 21.15
C GLY A 77 -9.18 5.61 19.68
N GLY A 78 -8.67 4.51 19.12
CA GLY A 78 -8.80 4.18 17.69
C GLY A 78 -7.49 4.32 16.92
N ILE A 79 -7.58 4.22 15.60
CA ILE A 79 -6.43 4.27 14.68
C ILE A 79 -6.17 5.73 14.29
N LEU A 80 -4.89 6.11 14.30
CA LEU A 80 -4.40 7.42 13.89
C LEU A 80 -3.29 7.25 12.85
N PHE A 81 -3.15 8.19 11.94
CA PHE A 81 -1.98 8.26 11.06
C PHE A 81 -1.03 9.34 11.56
N ALA A 82 0.26 9.06 11.68
CA ALA A 82 1.22 10.02 12.22
C ALA A 82 2.50 10.06 11.38
N SER A 83 3.13 11.23 11.31
CA SER A 83 4.50 11.35 10.82
C SER A 83 5.45 10.46 11.65
N ASN A 84 6.54 9.95 11.07
CA ASN A 84 7.48 9.05 11.76
C ASN A 84 8.03 9.58 13.10
N ASN A 85 8.13 10.91 13.26
CA ASN A 85 8.63 11.56 14.47
C ASN A 85 7.51 11.94 15.48
N GLY A 86 6.25 11.72 15.12
CA GLY A 86 5.06 12.01 15.92
C GLY A 86 4.75 13.49 16.12
N ASP A 87 5.26 14.40 15.29
CA ASP A 87 4.96 15.84 15.39
C ASP A 87 3.58 16.19 14.83
N HIS A 88 3.11 15.43 13.85
CA HIS A 88 1.80 15.58 13.24
C HIS A 88 1.05 14.25 13.24
N PHE A 89 -0.26 14.32 13.46
CA PHE A 89 -1.15 13.18 13.31
C PHE A 89 -2.48 13.59 12.68
N ILE A 90 -3.12 12.63 12.03
CA ILE A 90 -4.45 12.71 11.41
C ILE A 90 -5.31 11.67 12.12
N ALA A 91 -6.46 12.11 12.62
CA ALA A 91 -7.50 11.22 13.13
C ALA A 91 -8.51 10.94 12.03
N GLY A 92 -8.73 9.67 11.69
CA GLY A 92 -9.67 9.30 10.64
C GLY A 92 -9.45 7.90 10.10
N THR A 93 -10.08 7.63 8.96
CA THR A 93 -9.93 6.39 8.20
C THR A 93 -9.03 6.59 6.98
N LEU A 94 -8.62 5.50 6.34
CA LEU A 94 -7.89 5.51 5.09
C LEU A 94 -8.74 4.90 3.97
N TYR A 95 -8.93 5.68 2.92
CA TYR A 95 -9.55 5.21 1.69
C TYR A 95 -8.49 5.03 0.61
N ALA A 96 -8.53 3.89 -0.07
CA ALA A 96 -7.80 3.68 -1.32
C ALA A 96 -8.74 3.97 -2.48
N ILE A 97 -8.24 4.71 -3.48
CA ILE A 97 -8.95 5.01 -4.73
C ILE A 97 -8.53 3.97 -5.76
N ASP A 98 -9.48 3.49 -6.56
CA ASP A 98 -9.19 2.61 -7.70
C ASP A 98 -9.14 3.39 -9.02
N ASP A 99 -8.55 2.76 -10.05
CA ASP A 99 -8.38 3.38 -11.37
C ASP A 99 -9.71 3.65 -12.11
N ASN A 100 -10.82 3.08 -11.64
CA ASN A 100 -12.14 3.22 -12.23
C ASN A 100 -13.00 4.29 -11.52
N GLY A 101 -12.43 5.04 -10.58
CA GLY A 101 -13.12 6.10 -9.84
C GLY A 101 -13.94 5.59 -8.65
N GLY A 102 -13.78 4.33 -8.26
CA GLY A 102 -14.26 3.80 -7.00
C GLY A 102 -13.28 4.02 -5.85
N TYR A 103 -13.71 3.67 -4.65
CA TYR A 103 -12.89 3.73 -3.45
C TYR A 103 -13.27 2.63 -2.47
N LYS A 104 -12.34 2.29 -1.57
CA LYS A 104 -12.53 1.29 -0.51
C LYS A 104 -11.97 1.79 0.81
N ASP A 105 -12.66 1.49 1.91
CA ASP A 105 -12.16 1.74 3.25
C ASP A 105 -11.16 0.64 3.62
N VAL A 106 -9.88 0.99 3.62
CA VAL A 106 -8.78 0.07 3.84
C VAL A 106 -8.79 -0.47 5.27
N LEU A 107 -9.16 0.37 6.25
CA LEU A 107 -9.19 -0.02 7.65
C LEU A 107 -10.35 -0.96 7.92
N ALA A 108 -11.52 -0.68 7.37
CA ALA A 108 -12.68 -1.55 7.48
C ALA A 108 -12.41 -2.92 6.83
N GLU A 109 -11.80 -2.96 5.65
CA GLU A 109 -11.42 -4.21 4.98
C GLU A 109 -10.45 -5.05 5.82
N ARG A 110 -9.43 -4.42 6.43
CA ARG A 110 -8.47 -5.12 7.30
C ARG A 110 -9.11 -5.62 8.60
N GLN A 111 -10.05 -4.85 9.15
CA GLN A 111 -10.70 -5.16 10.42
C GLN A 111 -11.85 -6.16 10.27
N ALA A 112 -12.50 -6.22 9.10
CA ALA A 112 -13.60 -7.14 8.81
C ALA A 112 -13.31 -8.62 9.16
N PRO A 113 -12.20 -9.25 8.71
CA PRO A 113 -11.91 -10.65 9.05
C PRO A 113 -11.67 -10.85 10.54
N LEU A 114 -10.97 -9.91 11.20
CA LEU A 114 -10.73 -9.98 12.65
C LEU A 114 -12.03 -9.86 13.44
N ASN A 115 -12.96 -9.03 12.99
CA ASN A 115 -14.28 -8.90 13.59
C ASN A 115 -15.13 -10.15 13.34
N ALA A 116 -15.12 -10.69 12.12
CA ALA A 116 -15.81 -11.93 11.79
C ALA A 116 -15.33 -13.10 12.66
N GLU A 117 -14.02 -13.23 12.87
CA GLU A 117 -13.46 -14.26 13.76
C GLU A 117 -13.89 -14.05 15.22
N LYS A 118 -13.90 -12.80 15.71
CA LYS A 118 -14.39 -12.48 17.06
C LYS A 118 -15.87 -12.82 17.20
N ILE A 119 -16.70 -12.50 16.21
CA ILE A 119 -18.14 -12.79 16.20
C ILE A 119 -18.38 -14.30 16.16
N ALA A 120 -17.64 -15.05 15.35
CA ALA A 120 -17.76 -16.49 15.23
C ALA A 120 -17.51 -17.22 16.57
N LYS A 121 -16.66 -16.68 17.45
CA LYS A 121 -16.43 -17.22 18.81
C LYS A 121 -17.67 -17.19 19.70
N PHE A 122 -18.69 -16.42 19.34
CA PHE A 122 -19.96 -16.31 20.06
C PHE A 122 -21.12 -17.04 19.37
N ALA A 123 -20.86 -17.83 18.31
CA ALA A 123 -21.90 -18.51 17.53
C ALA A 123 -22.88 -19.30 18.40
N ASP A 124 -22.39 -20.05 19.40
CA ASP A 124 -23.23 -20.85 20.30
C ASP A 124 -24.17 -20.03 21.20
N SER A 125 -23.93 -18.72 21.31
CA SER A 125 -24.74 -17.79 22.09
C SER A 125 -25.62 -16.87 21.22
N MET A 126 -25.64 -17.08 19.90
CA MET A 126 -26.47 -16.29 18.99
C MET A 126 -27.92 -16.76 19.02
N ILE A 127 -28.84 -15.79 19.02
CA ILE A 127 -30.26 -16.06 18.75
C ILE A 127 -30.47 -15.88 17.25
N GLU A 128 -30.53 -17.00 16.53
CA GLU A 128 -30.67 -17.01 15.07
C GLU A 128 -32.14 -16.99 14.63
N TYR A 129 -32.47 -16.11 13.69
CA TYR A 129 -33.76 -16.09 12.99
C TYR A 129 -33.55 -16.49 11.54
N LYS A 130 -33.56 -17.79 11.26
CA LYS A 130 -33.33 -18.32 9.92
C LYS A 130 -34.51 -18.06 8.99
N ALA A 131 -34.20 -17.65 7.76
CA ALA A 131 -35.18 -17.53 6.69
C ALA A 131 -35.37 -18.88 5.98
N ASP A 132 -36.58 -19.15 5.50
CA ASP A 132 -36.89 -20.39 4.76
C ASP A 132 -36.05 -20.54 3.48
N ASN A 133 -35.61 -19.43 2.88
CA ASN A 133 -34.73 -19.39 1.70
C ASN A 133 -33.65 -18.33 1.89
N GLU A 134 -32.66 -18.64 2.74
CA GLU A 134 -31.58 -17.75 3.11
C GLU A 134 -30.75 -17.30 1.89
N LYS A 135 -30.60 -15.99 1.72
CA LYS A 135 -29.77 -15.35 0.67
C LYS A 135 -28.56 -14.63 1.24
N TYR A 136 -28.67 -14.18 2.49
CA TYR A 136 -27.66 -13.42 3.21
C TYR A 136 -27.73 -13.78 4.69
N VAL A 137 -26.60 -13.61 5.37
CA VAL A 137 -26.46 -13.68 6.83
C VAL A 137 -25.88 -12.33 7.25
N VAL A 138 -26.46 -11.72 8.29
CA VAL A 138 -26.11 -10.37 8.78
C VAL A 138 -25.85 -10.38 10.27
#